data_AF-A0A1V6Q7I6-F1
#
_entry.id   AF-A0A1V6Q7I6-F1
#
_cell.length_a   1.000
_cell.length_b   1.000
_cell.length_c   1.000
_cell.angle_alpha   90.00
_cell.angle_beta   90.00
_cell.angle_gamma   90.00
#
_symmetry.space_group_name_H-M   'P 1'
#
loop_
_entity.id
_entity.type
_entity.pdbx_description
1 polymer ?
#
loop_
_entity_poly.entity_id
_entity_poly.type
_entity_poly.pdbx_seq_one_letter_code
_entity_poly.pdbx_strand_id
1 'polypeptide(L)'
;MPPIRSQSSTNSTEQEGRLLLAIQAFKNRDIRSVSLAARTFNVPRSTLRDRLNGHTERSTTRANSHKLTEIEEESLEKWILSMDSRGSAPQPSIVREMADLLLEKRGTTSVLSVGEKWVYNFVKRRPLLSSRFSKRYNYERAKCEDPKIIREWFDLVQKTILQFGIDPDDIYNFDEIGFAIGLTATAKVITRSKYYGRRSLLQPGNREWVTAIECINASS
;
A
#
# COMPACT_ATOMS: atom_id res chain seq x y z
N MET A 1 0.99 -5.43 -21.14
CA MET A 1 1.84 -6.62 -21.35
C MET A 1 2.49 -6.97 -20.01
N PRO A 2 2.62 -8.25 -19.63
CA PRO A 2 3.47 -8.63 -18.50
C PRO A 2 4.94 -8.29 -18.83
N PRO A 3 5.79 -7.97 -17.84
CA PRO A 3 7.18 -7.66 -18.09
C PRO A 3 7.91 -8.88 -18.65
N ILE A 4 8.66 -8.69 -19.73
CA ILE A 4 9.50 -9.73 -20.32
C ILE A 4 10.57 -10.12 -19.29
N ARG A 5 10.46 -11.33 -18.76
CA ARG A 5 11.48 -11.88 -17.85
C ARG A 5 12.79 -12.05 -18.62
N SER A 6 13.90 -11.53 -18.06
CA SER A 6 15.22 -11.75 -18.65
C SER A 6 15.55 -13.23 -18.67
N GLN A 7 16.21 -13.72 -19.74
CA GLN A 7 16.56 -15.14 -19.90
C GLN A 7 17.30 -15.73 -18.68
N SER A 8 18.09 -14.91 -17.98
CA SER A 8 18.75 -15.28 -16.72
C SER A 8 17.81 -15.75 -15.60
N SER A 9 16.61 -15.16 -15.50
CA SER A 9 15.66 -15.48 -14.42
C SER A 9 14.93 -16.80 -14.66
N THR A 10 14.51 -17.08 -15.90
CA THR A 10 13.91 -18.36 -16.29
C THR A 10 14.90 -19.51 -16.09
N ASN A 11 16.16 -19.32 -16.54
CA ASN A 11 17.23 -20.29 -16.33
C ASN A 11 17.48 -20.59 -14.83
N SER A 12 17.38 -19.58 -13.95
CA SER A 12 17.54 -19.78 -12.50
C SER A 12 16.42 -20.65 -11.90
N THR A 13 15.16 -20.41 -12.27
CA THR A 13 14.02 -21.19 -11.76
C THR A 13 14.05 -22.64 -12.28
N GLU A 14 14.40 -22.85 -13.56
CA GLU A 14 14.58 -24.19 -14.11
C GLU A 14 15.74 -24.94 -13.45
N GLN A 15 16.86 -24.26 -13.18
CA GLN A 15 18.02 -24.84 -12.51
C GLN A 15 17.68 -25.26 -11.07
N GLU A 16 16.91 -24.45 -10.32
CA GLU A 16 16.45 -24.83 -8.98
C GLU A 16 15.48 -26.03 -9.04
N GLY A 17 14.55 -26.07 -10.00
CA GLY A 17 13.68 -27.23 -10.20
C GLY A 17 14.47 -28.53 -10.42
N ARG A 18 15.52 -28.49 -11.25
CA ARG A 18 16.43 -29.63 -11.47
C ARG A 18 17.24 -29.99 -10.22
N LEU A 19 17.65 -29.00 -9.40
CA LEU A 19 18.32 -29.24 -8.12
C LEU A 19 17.39 -29.95 -7.12
N LEU A 20 16.13 -29.54 -7.01
CA LEU A 20 15.14 -30.18 -6.14
C LEU A 20 14.89 -31.64 -6.54
N LEU A 21 14.74 -31.93 -7.84
CA LEU A 21 14.62 -33.30 -8.36
C LEU A 21 15.87 -34.15 -8.06
N ALA A 22 17.07 -33.58 -8.22
CA ALA A 22 18.32 -34.26 -7.90
C ALA A 22 18.47 -34.58 -6.39
N ILE A 23 18.03 -33.66 -5.52
CA ILE A 23 17.98 -33.87 -4.07
C ILE A 23 16.99 -34.97 -3.71
N GLN A 24 15.81 -34.99 -4.35
CA GLN A 24 14.77 -35.99 -4.11
C GLN A 24 15.24 -37.39 -4.55
N ALA A 25 15.78 -37.55 -5.76
CA ALA A 25 16.32 -38.82 -6.26
C ALA A 25 17.52 -39.33 -5.42
N PHE A 26 18.32 -38.42 -4.85
CA PHE A 26 19.39 -38.79 -3.90
C PHE A 26 18.83 -39.26 -2.54
N LYS A 27 17.82 -38.56 -1.99
CA LYS A 27 17.15 -38.92 -0.72
C LYS A 27 16.38 -40.25 -0.82
N ASN A 28 15.71 -40.48 -1.95
CA ASN A 28 14.99 -41.72 -2.25
C ASN A 28 15.92 -42.92 -2.49
N ARG A 29 17.24 -42.70 -2.60
CA ARG A 29 18.28 -43.68 -2.95
C ARG A 29 18.22 -44.23 -4.39
N ASP A 30 17.39 -43.63 -5.25
CA ASP A 30 17.37 -43.90 -6.70
C ASP A 30 18.77 -43.66 -7.30
N ILE A 31 19.45 -42.61 -6.82
CA ILE A 31 20.83 -42.30 -7.20
C ILE A 31 21.73 -42.23 -5.96
N ARG A 32 22.63 -43.22 -5.81
CA ARG A 32 23.52 -43.34 -4.63
C ARG A 32 24.71 -42.37 -4.59
N SER A 33 24.98 -41.64 -5.69
CA SER A 33 26.15 -40.76 -5.81
C SER A 33 25.75 -39.35 -6.21
N VAL A 34 26.17 -38.36 -5.41
CA VAL A 34 25.95 -36.92 -5.69
C VAL A 34 26.54 -36.53 -7.05
N SER A 35 27.66 -37.13 -7.47
CA SER A 35 28.26 -36.90 -8.79
C SER A 35 27.40 -37.44 -9.94
N LEU A 36 26.71 -38.57 -9.72
CA LEU A 36 25.82 -39.16 -10.72
C LEU A 36 24.53 -38.34 -10.80
N ALA A 37 23.94 -37.96 -9.66
CA ALA A 37 22.74 -37.11 -9.63
C ALA A 37 23.00 -35.75 -10.31
N ALA A 38 24.14 -35.11 -10.04
CA ALA A 38 24.54 -33.87 -10.70
C ALA A 38 24.59 -34.00 -12.23
N ARG A 39 25.12 -35.11 -12.75
CA ARG A 39 25.16 -35.38 -14.20
C ARG A 39 23.77 -35.69 -14.77
N THR A 40 23.01 -36.57 -14.13
CA THR A 40 21.69 -37.02 -14.59
C THR A 40 20.69 -35.86 -14.71
N PHE A 41 20.70 -34.94 -13.74
CA PHE A 41 19.81 -33.77 -13.73
C PHE A 41 20.42 -32.51 -14.35
N ASN A 42 21.63 -32.60 -14.91
CA ASN A 42 22.38 -31.49 -15.50
C ASN A 42 22.48 -30.25 -14.58
N VAL A 43 22.99 -30.45 -13.36
CA VAL A 43 23.17 -29.40 -12.34
C VAL A 43 24.62 -29.37 -11.81
N PRO A 44 25.15 -28.20 -11.40
CA PRO A 44 26.50 -28.13 -10.82
C PRO A 44 26.63 -28.96 -9.54
N ARG A 45 27.64 -29.84 -9.50
CA ARG A 45 27.90 -30.73 -8.36
C ARG A 45 28.15 -29.99 -7.04
N SER A 46 28.79 -28.82 -7.09
CA SER A 46 28.99 -27.95 -5.93
C SER A 46 27.65 -27.49 -5.36
N THR A 47 26.82 -26.83 -6.17
CA THR A 47 25.49 -26.34 -5.77
C THR A 47 24.59 -27.46 -5.23
N LEU A 48 24.62 -28.65 -5.84
CA LEU A 48 23.88 -29.82 -5.32
C LEU A 48 24.41 -30.28 -3.95
N ARG A 49 25.73 -30.28 -3.75
CA ARG A 49 26.33 -30.60 -2.44
C ARG A 49 25.98 -29.56 -1.38
N ASP A 50 26.03 -28.28 -1.72
CA ASP A 50 25.70 -27.18 -0.81
C ASP A 50 24.22 -27.25 -0.38
N ARG A 51 23.32 -27.53 -1.33
CA ARG A 51 21.89 -27.80 -1.06
C ARG A 51 21.69 -29.00 -0.13
N LEU A 52 22.39 -30.11 -0.36
CA LEU A 52 22.34 -31.29 0.52
C LEU A 52 22.89 -31.02 1.92
N ASN A 53 23.86 -30.09 2.05
CA ASN A 53 24.38 -29.61 3.32
C ASN A 53 23.49 -28.55 4.01
N GLY A 54 22.32 -28.22 3.44
CA GLY A 54 21.32 -27.32 4.04
C GLY A 54 21.32 -25.87 3.53
N HIS A 55 22.13 -25.51 2.52
CA HIS A 55 22.07 -24.17 1.93
C HIS A 55 20.80 -23.99 1.08
N THR A 56 19.91 -23.08 1.48
CA THR A 56 18.66 -22.73 0.77
C THR A 56 18.89 -21.85 -0.46
N GLU A 57 17.88 -21.72 -1.32
CA GLU A 57 17.97 -20.87 -2.51
C GLU A 57 17.99 -19.39 -2.13
N ARG A 58 19.01 -18.66 -2.57
CA ARG A 58 19.23 -17.24 -2.23
C ARG A 58 18.09 -16.31 -2.67
N SER A 59 17.24 -16.71 -3.62
CA SER A 59 16.04 -15.97 -3.99
C SER A 59 14.91 -16.11 -2.95
N THR A 60 14.87 -17.24 -2.24
CA THR A 60 13.92 -17.55 -1.15
C THR A 60 14.45 -17.11 0.23
N THR A 61 15.77 -17.05 0.42
CA THR A 61 16.40 -16.64 1.68
C THR A 61 16.25 -15.14 1.93
N ARG A 62 15.71 -14.77 3.10
CA ARG A 62 15.65 -13.38 3.60
C ARG A 62 17.06 -12.78 3.70
N ALA A 63 17.23 -11.50 3.34
CA ALA A 63 18.53 -10.84 3.37
C ALA A 63 19.05 -10.62 4.81
N ASN A 64 20.35 -10.84 5.03
CA ASN A 64 21.01 -10.87 6.34
C ASN A 64 21.13 -9.52 7.08
N SER A 65 20.29 -8.53 6.78
CA SER A 65 20.42 -7.15 7.32
C SER A 65 19.07 -6.47 7.61
N HIS A 66 18.04 -7.25 7.91
CA HIS A 66 16.76 -6.70 8.40
C HIS A 66 16.87 -6.37 9.89
N LYS A 67 16.51 -5.13 10.27
CA LYS A 67 16.47 -4.71 11.69
C LYS A 67 15.45 -5.50 12.51
N LEU A 68 14.27 -5.74 11.96
CA LEU A 68 13.21 -6.54 12.57
C LEU A 68 13.25 -7.98 12.07
N THR A 69 12.92 -8.93 12.94
CA THR A 69 12.59 -10.32 12.62
C THR A 69 11.36 -10.39 11.71
N GLU A 70 11.10 -11.58 11.17
CA GLU A 70 9.92 -11.83 10.34
C GLU A 70 8.62 -11.75 11.15
N ILE A 71 8.62 -12.28 12.38
CA ILE A 71 7.49 -12.25 13.32
C ILE A 71 7.15 -10.81 13.75
N GLU A 72 8.15 -9.96 13.99
CA GLU A 72 7.93 -8.53 14.29
C GLU A 72 7.34 -7.80 13.07
N GLU A 73 7.83 -8.05 11.85
CA GLU A 73 7.28 -7.47 10.62
C GLU A 73 5.83 -7.94 10.34
N GLU A 74 5.50 -9.22 10.60
CA GLU A 74 4.14 -9.73 10.50
C GLU A 74 3.19 -9.16 11.54
N SER A 75 3.67 -8.97 12.77
CA SER A 75 2.88 -8.38 13.85
C SER A 75 2.56 -6.91 13.55
N LEU A 76 3.54 -6.17 13.00
CA LEU A 76 3.36 -4.81 12.52
C LEU A 76 2.39 -4.74 11.32
N GLU A 77 2.46 -5.68 10.38
CA GLU A 77 1.52 -5.81 9.26
C GLU A 77 0.07 -6.05 9.74
N LYS A 78 -0.14 -7.00 10.66
CA LYS A 78 -1.45 -7.27 11.29
C LYS A 78 -1.98 -6.05 12.04
N TRP A 79 -1.13 -5.34 12.77
CA TRP A 79 -1.49 -4.10 13.47
C TRP A 79 -1.93 -2.99 12.50
N ILE A 80 -1.21 -2.77 11.39
CA ILE A 80 -1.60 -1.78 10.35
C ILE A 80 -2.97 -2.14 9.74
N LEU A 81 -3.20 -3.41 9.41
CA LEU A 81 -4.49 -3.86 8.84
C LEU A 81 -5.64 -3.67 9.83
N SER A 82 -5.43 -3.95 11.11
CA SER A 82 -6.40 -3.69 12.19
C SER A 82 -6.69 -2.20 12.38
N MET A 83 -5.73 -1.32 12.09
CA MET A 83 -5.92 0.14 12.14
C MET A 83 -6.68 0.67 10.90
N ASP A 84 -6.40 0.17 9.69
CA ASP A 84 -7.13 0.54 8.45
C ASP A 84 -8.60 0.09 8.54
N SER A 85 -8.89 -1.10 9.08
CA SER A 85 -10.28 -1.59 9.26
C SER A 85 -11.12 -0.78 10.25
N ARG A 86 -10.48 -0.02 11.15
CA ARG A 86 -11.12 0.95 12.06
C ARG A 86 -11.09 2.39 11.52
N GLY A 87 -10.88 2.56 10.21
CA GLY A 87 -10.81 3.87 9.54
C GLY A 87 -9.61 4.74 9.95
N SER A 88 -8.66 4.20 10.70
CA SER A 88 -7.59 4.93 11.39
C SER A 88 -6.20 4.54 10.86
N ALA A 89 -6.02 4.54 9.54
CA ALA A 89 -4.79 4.13 8.89
C ALA A 89 -3.55 4.92 9.40
N PRO A 90 -2.50 4.26 9.91
CA PRO A 90 -1.35 4.94 10.51
C PRO A 90 -0.48 5.63 9.45
N GLN A 91 0.10 6.78 9.81
CA GLN A 91 1.07 7.48 8.95
C GLN A 91 2.43 6.76 8.96
N PRO A 92 3.28 6.96 7.92
CA PRO A 92 4.63 6.38 7.89
C PRO A 92 5.53 6.79 9.07
N SER A 93 5.30 7.94 9.70
CA SER A 93 5.93 8.33 10.97
C SER A 93 5.56 7.35 12.09
N ILE A 94 4.27 7.16 12.35
CA ILE A 94 3.74 6.26 13.39
C ILE A 94 4.18 4.81 13.15
N VAL A 95 4.24 4.35 11.90
CA VAL A 95 4.75 3.00 11.57
C VAL A 95 6.25 2.86 11.88
N ARG A 96 7.04 3.93 11.71
CA ARG A 96 8.45 3.99 12.12
C ARG A 96 8.58 4.03 13.65
N GLU A 97 7.80 4.87 14.33
CA GLU A 97 7.77 4.95 15.80
C GLU A 97 7.39 3.60 16.44
N MET A 98 6.42 2.88 15.86
CA MET A 98 6.06 1.53 16.30
C MET A 98 7.18 0.51 16.06
N ALA A 99 7.88 0.60 14.92
CA ALA A 99 9.05 -0.24 14.66
C ALA A 99 10.22 0.06 15.62
N ASP A 100 10.42 1.33 15.96
CA ASP A 100 11.44 1.79 16.91
C ASP A 100 11.10 1.31 18.34
N LEU A 101 9.83 1.36 18.74
CA LEU A 101 9.33 0.82 20.01
C LEU A 101 9.53 -0.70 20.12
N LEU A 102 9.29 -1.47 19.05
CA LEU A 102 9.57 -2.90 19.02
C LEU A 102 11.07 -3.19 19.22
N LEU A 103 11.95 -2.40 18.60
CA LEU A 103 13.40 -2.52 18.77
C LEU A 103 13.86 -2.13 20.17
N GLU A 104 13.27 -1.09 20.77
CA GLU A 104 13.54 -0.67 22.15
C GLU A 104 13.17 -1.78 23.15
N LYS A 105 11.96 -2.36 23.03
CA LYS A 105 11.49 -3.44 23.93
C LYS A 105 12.30 -4.73 23.81
N ARG A 106 13.02 -4.92 22.71
CA ARG A 106 13.95 -6.05 22.51
C ARG A 106 15.30 -5.87 23.22
N GLY A 107 15.64 -4.64 23.65
CA GLY A 107 16.75 -4.35 24.56
C GLY A 107 18.17 -4.67 24.06
N THR A 108 18.37 -4.95 22.77
CA THR A 108 19.62 -5.57 22.29
C THR A 108 20.72 -4.59 21.86
N THR A 109 20.44 -3.30 21.60
CA THR A 109 21.51 -2.31 21.31
C THR A 109 21.04 -0.86 21.56
N SER A 110 21.98 0.01 21.94
CA SER A 110 21.79 1.45 22.06
C SER A 110 21.39 2.10 20.73
N VAL A 111 20.26 2.82 20.74
CA VAL A 111 19.75 3.70 19.67
C VAL A 111 19.64 3.04 18.29
N LEU A 112 18.56 2.27 18.06
CA LEU A 112 18.33 1.54 16.82
C LEU A 112 17.19 2.07 15.92
N SER A 113 16.93 3.38 15.85
CA SER A 113 15.86 3.91 14.99
C SER A 113 15.94 3.38 13.54
N VAL A 114 14.80 2.98 12.97
CA VAL A 114 14.75 2.49 11.59
C VAL A 114 15.04 3.65 10.64
N GLY A 115 15.88 3.40 9.63
CA GLY A 115 16.26 4.45 8.68
C GLY A 115 15.05 5.01 7.94
N GLU A 116 15.12 6.28 7.51
CA GLU A 116 14.00 7.01 6.90
C GLU A 116 13.27 6.24 5.78
N LYS A 117 14.03 5.54 4.92
CA LYS A 117 13.49 4.75 3.80
C LYS A 117 12.95 3.36 4.20
N TRP A 118 13.09 2.96 5.47
CA TRP A 118 12.73 1.62 5.94
C TRP A 118 11.25 1.32 5.77
N VAL A 119 10.35 2.26 6.12
CA VAL A 119 8.89 2.06 6.01
C VAL A 119 8.46 1.86 4.55
N TYR A 120 9.00 2.65 3.62
CA TYR A 120 8.71 2.48 2.19
C TYR A 120 9.19 1.12 1.67
N ASN A 121 10.36 0.66 2.11
CA ASN A 121 10.88 -0.65 1.76
C ASN A 121 10.08 -1.79 2.42
N PHE A 122 9.60 -1.62 3.66
CA PHE A 122 8.72 -2.55 4.35
C PHE A 122 7.38 -2.73 3.61
N VAL A 123 6.71 -1.62 3.27
CA VAL A 123 5.49 -1.64 2.46
C VAL A 123 5.73 -2.25 1.08
N LYS A 124 6.90 -2.02 0.45
CA LYS A 124 7.24 -2.67 -0.83
C LYS A 124 7.46 -4.19 -0.71
N ARG A 125 7.89 -4.70 0.45
CA ARG A 125 8.08 -6.14 0.72
C ARG A 125 6.78 -6.87 1.05
N ARG A 126 5.79 -6.18 1.64
CA ARG A 126 4.53 -6.75 2.11
C ARG A 126 3.39 -6.48 1.12
N PRO A 127 2.98 -7.45 0.27
CA PRO A 127 2.03 -7.20 -0.82
C PRO A 127 0.61 -6.85 -0.35
N LEU A 128 0.27 -7.13 0.92
CA LEU A 128 -1.00 -6.73 1.52
C LEU A 128 -1.03 -5.23 1.88
N LEU A 129 0.14 -4.57 1.97
CA LEU A 129 0.26 -3.18 2.37
C LEU A 129 0.47 -2.26 1.17
N SER A 130 0.02 -1.01 1.30
CA SER A 130 0.35 0.05 0.36
C SER A 130 0.31 1.42 1.04
N SER A 131 1.09 2.39 0.55
CA SER A 131 1.01 3.78 1.00
C SER A 131 -0.21 4.46 0.36
N ARG A 132 -1.12 5.04 1.17
CA ARG A 132 -2.53 5.23 0.82
C ARG A 132 -3.19 6.62 1.23
N PHE A 133 -3.68 7.47 0.26
CA PHE A 133 -3.82 8.95 0.33
C PHE A 133 -5.13 9.25 1.04
N SER A 134 -5.07 9.59 2.32
CA SER A 134 -6.21 10.17 3.00
C SER A 134 -6.51 11.55 2.41
N LYS A 135 -7.78 11.97 2.47
CA LYS A 135 -8.16 13.39 2.55
C LYS A 135 -8.63 13.68 3.98
N ARG A 136 -8.54 14.95 4.43
CA ARG A 136 -9.04 15.30 5.78
C ARG A 136 -10.54 15.45 5.60
N TYR A 137 -11.28 14.40 5.90
CA TYR A 137 -12.73 14.45 5.85
C TYR A 137 -13.21 15.29 7.02
N ASN A 138 -14.13 16.24 6.80
CA ASN A 138 -14.67 16.99 7.93
C ASN A 138 -15.54 16.04 8.76
N TYR A 139 -15.17 15.86 10.02
CA TYR A 139 -15.82 14.94 10.95
C TYR A 139 -17.28 15.34 11.23
N GLU A 140 -17.58 16.64 11.19
CA GLU A 140 -18.94 17.17 11.34
C GLU A 140 -19.79 16.79 10.12
N ARG A 141 -19.25 16.95 8.91
CA ARG A 141 -19.89 16.51 7.67
C ARG A 141 -20.17 14.99 7.67
N ALA A 142 -19.21 14.19 8.15
CA ALA A 142 -19.38 12.74 8.32
C ALA A 142 -20.50 12.34 9.30
N LYS A 143 -20.83 13.20 10.27
CA LYS A 143 -21.93 12.99 11.22
C LYS A 143 -23.29 13.38 10.65
N CYS A 144 -23.33 14.39 9.79
CA CYS A 144 -24.56 14.90 9.19
C CYS A 144 -24.99 14.11 7.93
N GLU A 145 -24.06 13.43 7.26
CA GLU A 145 -24.32 12.63 6.07
C GLU A 145 -24.85 11.22 6.42
N ASP A 146 -26.09 11.12 6.91
CA ASP A 146 -26.80 9.83 7.00
C ASP A 146 -27.17 9.34 5.57
N PRO A 147 -26.64 8.19 5.10
CA PRO A 147 -26.92 7.68 3.76
C PRO A 147 -28.39 7.34 3.52
N LYS A 148 -29.22 7.19 4.56
CA LYS A 148 -30.66 6.99 4.44
C LYS A 148 -31.36 8.32 4.15
N ILE A 149 -31.12 9.34 4.97
CA ILE A 149 -31.71 10.68 4.82
C ILE A 149 -31.35 11.28 3.45
N ILE A 150 -30.10 11.13 3.02
CA ILE A 150 -29.64 11.61 1.70
C ILE A 150 -30.44 10.93 0.57
N ARG A 151 -30.63 9.60 0.62
CA ARG A 151 -31.39 8.88 -0.41
C ARG A 151 -32.87 9.24 -0.41
N GLU A 152 -33.50 9.31 0.76
CA GLU A 152 -34.91 9.69 0.89
C GLU A 152 -35.16 11.11 0.35
N TRP A 153 -34.20 12.03 0.53
CA TRP A 153 -34.25 13.37 -0.05
C TRP A 153 -34.13 13.35 -1.59
N PHE A 154 -33.15 12.64 -2.15
CA PHE A 154 -33.02 12.52 -3.62
C PHE A 154 -34.23 11.82 -4.27
N ASP A 155 -34.76 10.77 -3.64
CA ASP A 155 -35.98 10.08 -4.09
C ASP A 155 -37.20 11.02 -4.10
N LEU A 156 -37.30 11.93 -3.13
CA LEU A 156 -38.36 12.94 -3.06
C LEU A 156 -38.18 13.99 -4.16
N VAL A 157 -36.97 14.53 -4.34
CA VAL A 157 -36.65 15.50 -5.41
C VAL A 157 -36.97 14.90 -6.79
N GLN A 158 -36.57 13.66 -7.06
CA GLN A 158 -36.87 12.99 -8.33
C GLN A 158 -38.37 12.80 -8.55
N LYS A 159 -39.14 12.43 -7.51
CA LYS A 159 -40.61 12.36 -7.59
C LYS A 159 -41.23 13.71 -7.88
N THR A 160 -40.76 14.78 -7.25
CA THR A 160 -41.24 16.15 -7.48
C THR A 160 -40.99 16.60 -8.93
N ILE A 161 -39.77 16.39 -9.45
CA ILE A 161 -39.41 16.72 -10.84
C ILE A 161 -40.36 16.00 -11.81
N LEU A 162 -40.59 14.69 -11.63
CA LEU A 162 -41.49 13.90 -12.46
C LEU A 162 -42.97 14.29 -12.31
N GLN A 163 -43.42 14.64 -11.11
CA GLN A 163 -44.82 15.01 -10.83
C GLN A 163 -45.19 16.35 -11.48
N PHE A 164 -44.29 17.33 -11.44
CA PHE A 164 -44.54 18.67 -11.96
C PHE A 164 -44.00 18.88 -13.39
N GLY A 165 -43.33 17.89 -13.96
CA GLY A 165 -42.76 17.97 -15.31
C GLY A 165 -41.67 19.04 -15.43
N ILE A 166 -40.88 19.23 -14.37
CA ILE A 166 -39.81 20.23 -14.33
C ILE A 166 -38.73 19.83 -15.33
N ASP A 167 -38.45 20.67 -16.31
CA ASP A 167 -37.41 20.41 -17.29
C ASP A 167 -36.02 20.56 -16.63
N PRO A 168 -35.01 19.75 -16.99
CA PRO A 168 -33.62 20.02 -16.61
C PRO A 168 -33.15 21.46 -16.87
N ASP A 169 -33.65 22.12 -17.93
CA ASP A 169 -33.39 23.53 -18.24
C ASP A 169 -33.94 24.51 -17.17
N ASP A 170 -34.85 24.08 -16.30
CA ASP A 170 -35.39 24.86 -15.18
C ASP A 170 -34.68 24.57 -13.84
N ILE A 171 -33.69 23.66 -13.81
CA ILE A 171 -32.97 23.26 -12.59
C ILE A 171 -31.65 24.01 -12.49
N TYR A 172 -31.55 24.91 -11.51
CA TYR A 172 -30.35 25.70 -11.24
C TYR A 172 -29.69 25.28 -9.94
N ASN A 173 -28.40 24.90 -10.01
CA ASN A 173 -27.56 24.73 -8.83
C ASN A 173 -26.93 26.08 -8.46
N PHE A 174 -27.18 26.53 -7.24
CA PHE A 174 -26.67 27.79 -6.69
C PHE A 174 -25.76 27.47 -5.50
N ASP A 175 -24.49 27.88 -5.57
CA ASP A 175 -23.50 27.63 -4.50
C ASP A 175 -22.67 28.89 -4.21
N GLU A 176 -22.21 29.01 -2.98
CA GLU A 176 -21.34 30.11 -2.53
C GLU A 176 -19.96 29.56 -2.18
N ILE A 177 -18.93 30.01 -2.90
CA ILE A 177 -17.54 29.62 -2.65
C ILE A 177 -16.70 30.80 -2.16
N GLY A 178 -16.21 30.68 -0.93
CA GLY A 178 -15.29 31.63 -0.31
C GLY A 178 -13.83 31.34 -0.65
N PHE A 179 -13.18 32.26 -1.37
CA PHE A 179 -11.74 32.24 -1.63
C PHE A 179 -11.01 33.19 -0.67
N ALA A 180 -10.15 32.67 0.19
CA ALA A 180 -9.26 33.49 1.01
C ALA A 180 -8.04 33.96 0.20
N ILE A 181 -7.83 35.28 0.13
CA ILE A 181 -6.73 35.91 -0.61
C ILE A 181 -5.40 35.57 0.07
N GLY A 182 -4.40 35.12 -0.71
CA GLY A 182 -3.06 34.78 -0.25
C GLY A 182 -2.78 33.28 -0.08
N LEU A 183 -3.74 32.40 -0.37
CA LEU A 183 -3.53 30.96 -0.41
C LEU A 183 -2.99 30.46 -1.76
N THR A 184 -1.67 30.48 -1.93
CA THR A 184 -1.02 29.85 -3.08
C THR A 184 0.18 28.97 -2.65
N ALA A 185 -0.08 27.73 -2.24
CA ALA A 185 0.92 26.64 -2.24
C ALA A 185 0.29 25.25 -2.05
N THR A 186 0.36 24.39 -3.07
CA THR A 186 0.16 22.93 -2.89
C THR A 186 1.45 22.28 -2.37
N ALA A 187 1.39 21.52 -1.27
CA ALA A 187 2.50 20.64 -0.86
C ALA A 187 2.32 19.19 -1.30
N LYS A 188 3.46 18.49 -1.32
CA LYS A 188 3.59 17.08 -1.69
C LYS A 188 3.42 16.19 -0.45
N VAL A 189 2.49 15.25 -0.53
CA VAL A 189 2.27 14.12 0.39
C VAL A 189 2.47 12.80 -0.41
N ILE A 190 2.64 11.62 0.21
CA ILE A 190 3.07 10.39 -0.51
C ILE A 190 2.18 9.18 -0.21
N THR A 191 1.24 8.80 -1.10
CA THR A 191 0.27 7.72 -0.77
C THR A 191 -0.62 7.09 -1.94
N ARG A 192 -1.99 6.90 -1.87
CA ARG A 192 -2.84 5.82 -2.55
C ARG A 192 -2.66 5.90 -4.07
N SER A 193 -2.18 4.81 -4.70
CA SER A 193 -1.91 4.74 -6.15
C SER A 193 -3.15 4.80 -7.06
N LYS A 194 -4.36 4.78 -6.49
CA LYS A 194 -5.61 5.13 -7.15
C LYS A 194 -6.43 6.03 -6.22
N TYR A 195 -6.32 7.33 -6.46
CA TYR A 195 -7.22 8.37 -5.96
C TYR A 195 -7.11 9.59 -6.89
N TYR A 196 -8.23 10.24 -7.22
CA TYR A 196 -8.24 11.44 -8.06
C TYR A 196 -8.16 12.72 -7.20
N GLY A 197 -7.22 13.62 -7.51
CA GLY A 197 -7.14 14.99 -6.94
C GLY A 197 -6.12 15.23 -5.80
N ARG A 198 -5.74 16.51 -5.59
CA ARG A 198 -4.71 17.00 -4.64
C ARG A 198 -5.28 17.41 -3.25
N ARG A 199 -4.40 17.79 -2.29
CA ARG A 199 -4.69 18.15 -0.87
C ARG A 199 -3.79 19.32 -0.39
N SER A 200 -4.19 20.03 0.67
CA SER A 200 -3.75 21.41 1.03
C SER A 200 -2.78 21.57 2.25
N LEU A 201 -2.23 22.79 2.41
CA LEU A 201 -1.32 23.28 3.46
C LEU A 201 -1.98 24.28 4.44
N LEU A 202 -1.26 24.64 5.51
CA LEU A 202 -1.57 25.71 6.48
C LEU A 202 -1.29 27.13 5.92
N GLN A 203 -1.96 28.13 6.50
CA GLN A 203 -2.19 29.45 5.90
C GLN A 203 -1.36 30.60 6.53
N PRO A 204 -1.01 31.65 5.76
CA PRO A 204 -0.60 32.95 6.30
C PRO A 204 -1.81 33.75 6.80
N GLY A 205 -1.60 34.64 7.77
CA GLY A 205 -2.67 35.33 8.51
C GLY A 205 -3.40 36.48 7.80
N ASN A 206 -3.46 36.53 6.47
CA ASN A 206 -4.32 37.51 5.78
C ASN A 206 -5.78 37.03 5.82
N ARG A 207 -6.73 37.94 6.10
CA ARG A 207 -8.15 37.59 6.36
C ARG A 207 -9.12 38.18 5.33
N GLU A 208 -8.61 38.58 4.17
CA GLU A 208 -9.45 39.07 3.09
C GLU A 208 -10.06 37.89 2.34
N TRP A 209 -11.40 37.87 2.25
CA TRP A 209 -12.17 36.85 1.56
C TRP A 209 -12.85 37.46 0.34
N VAL A 210 -12.78 36.75 -0.78
CA VAL A 210 -13.62 36.98 -1.96
C VAL A 210 -14.64 35.87 -2.00
N THR A 211 -15.91 36.21 -1.83
CA THR A 211 -17.02 35.30 -2.12
C THR A 211 -17.31 35.36 -3.62
N ALA A 212 -17.32 34.20 -4.28
CA ALA A 212 -17.99 34.03 -5.56
C ALA A 212 -19.32 33.32 -5.32
N ILE A 213 -20.37 33.83 -5.96
CA ILE A 213 -21.68 33.18 -6.04
C ILE A 213 -21.78 32.62 -7.45
N GLU A 214 -21.90 31.31 -7.57
CA GLU A 214 -21.95 30.63 -8.87
C GLU A 214 -23.33 29.97 -9.04
N CYS A 215 -23.93 30.20 -10.20
CA CYS A 215 -25.20 29.61 -10.60
C CYS A 215 -24.98 28.88 -11.92
N ILE A 216 -25.27 27.57 -11.94
CA ILE A 216 -25.09 26.71 -13.11
C ILE A 216 -26.40 25.94 -13.35
N ASN A 217 -26.86 25.96 -14.60
CA ASN A 217 -28.03 25.21 -15.03
C ASN A 217 -27.66 23.72 -15.21
N ALA A 218 -28.56 22.80 -14.86
CA ALA A 218 -28.35 21.35 -14.96
C ALA A 218 -28.20 20.83 -16.41
N SER A 219 -28.53 21.63 -17.43
CA SER A 219 -28.34 21.28 -18.85
C SER A 219 -27.07 21.82 -19.51
N SER A 220 -26.25 22.59 -18.78
CA SER A 220 -25.01 23.25 -19.27
C SER A 220 -23.76 22.36 -19.26
#